data_AF-A0ABD5CBT2-F1
#
_entry.id   AF-A0ABD5CBT2-F1
#
_cell.length_a   1.000
_cell.length_b   1.000
_cell.length_c   1.000
_cell.angle_alpha   90.00
_cell.angle_beta   90.00
_cell.angle_gamma   90.00
#
_symmetry.space_group_name_H-M   'P 1'
#
loop_
_entity.id
_entity.type
_entity.pdbx_description
1 polymer ?
#
loop_
_entity_poly.entity_id
_entity_poly.type
_entity_poly.pdbx_seq_one_letter_code
_entity_poly.pdbx_strand_id
1 'polypeptide(L)'
;MDTTDQNKVSAPDDAQRLIEQLDALQPGKQQQKTLQFQKLYPAIERALAREVPQKAIITELEKMGLHLSVGGFRSLLEVERKLRTESGDRVCCEHCGSNLTREGDDDNAS
;
A
#
# COMPACT_ATOMS: atom_id res chain seq x y z
N MET A 1 -5.71 -55.87 -31.82
CA MET A 1 -5.89 -55.64 -30.38
C MET A 1 -4.71 -54.79 -29.97
N ASP A 2 -4.82 -53.48 -30.04
CA ASP A 2 -3.73 -52.60 -29.59
C ASP A 2 -4.38 -51.40 -28.91
N THR A 3 -4.50 -51.52 -27.60
CA THR A 3 -4.99 -50.48 -26.70
C THR A 3 -3.82 -49.56 -26.42
N THR A 4 -3.73 -48.42 -27.11
CA THR A 4 -2.73 -47.40 -26.79
C THR A 4 -3.17 -46.66 -25.53
N ASP A 5 -2.54 -47.07 -24.43
CA ASP A 5 -2.50 -46.42 -23.12
C ASP A 5 -2.08 -44.95 -23.27
N GLN A 6 -3.03 -44.03 -23.05
CA GLN A 6 -2.76 -42.60 -22.90
C GLN A 6 -2.66 -42.28 -21.41
N ASN A 7 -1.66 -42.83 -20.71
CA ASN A 7 -1.27 -42.33 -19.40
C ASN A 7 -0.12 -41.31 -19.54
N LYS A 8 -0.43 -40.13 -20.07
CA LYS A 8 0.51 -39.00 -20.09
C LYS A 8 0.38 -38.26 -18.75
N VAL A 9 1.14 -38.70 -17.76
CA VAL A 9 1.35 -38.01 -16.48
C VAL A 9 1.78 -36.56 -16.77
N SER A 10 0.84 -35.63 -16.67
CA SER A 10 1.05 -34.20 -16.99
C SER A 10 0.98 -33.32 -15.73
N ALA A 11 1.35 -33.86 -14.56
CA ALA A 11 1.38 -33.11 -13.30
C ALA A 11 2.31 -31.87 -13.27
N PRO A 12 3.51 -31.85 -13.92
CA PRO A 12 4.37 -30.66 -13.86
C PRO A 12 3.86 -29.49 -14.73
N ASP A 13 3.15 -29.78 -15.82
CA ASP A 13 2.61 -28.77 -16.74
C ASP A 13 1.41 -28.04 -16.11
N ASP A 14 0.52 -28.79 -15.44
CA ASP A 14 -0.60 -28.22 -14.69
C ASP A 14 -0.13 -27.35 -13.51
N ALA A 15 0.90 -27.79 -12.79
CA ALA A 15 1.48 -27.00 -11.69
C ALA A 15 2.11 -25.70 -12.21
N GLN A 16 2.84 -25.75 -13.33
CA GLN A 16 3.46 -24.57 -13.93
C GLN A 16 2.39 -23.57 -14.40
N ARG A 17 1.34 -24.05 -15.07
CA ARG A 17 0.22 -23.20 -15.52
C ARG A 17 -0.56 -22.59 -14.35
N LEU A 18 -0.72 -23.33 -13.25
CA LEU A 18 -1.32 -22.80 -12.03
C LEU A 18 -0.46 -21.70 -11.38
N ILE A 19 0.85 -21.87 -11.34
CA ILE A 19 1.79 -20.84 -10.86
C ILE A 19 1.67 -19.57 -11.71
N GLU A 20 1.70 -19.70 -13.04
CA GLU A 20 1.56 -18.56 -13.96
C GLU A 20 0.22 -17.82 -13.78
N GLN A 21 -0.88 -18.56 -13.53
CA GLN A 21 -2.18 -17.96 -13.24
C GLN A 21 -2.21 -17.22 -11.91
N LEU A 22 -1.56 -17.75 -10.87
CA LEU A 22 -1.43 -17.09 -9.58
C LEU A 22 -0.56 -15.82 -9.67
N ASP A 23 0.56 -15.89 -10.41
CA ASP A 23 1.45 -14.74 -10.63
C ASP A 23 0.79 -13.62 -11.45
N ALA A 24 -0.12 -13.98 -12.36
CA ALA A 24 -0.91 -13.04 -13.13
C ALA A 24 -2.00 -12.34 -12.30
N LEU A 25 -2.33 -12.82 -11.10
CA LEU A 25 -3.32 -12.18 -10.24
C LEU A 25 -2.82 -10.81 -9.79
N GLN A 26 -3.44 -9.77 -10.32
CA GLN A 26 -3.24 -8.43 -9.82
C GLN A 26 -4.12 -8.20 -8.59
N PRO A 27 -3.64 -7.46 -7.59
CA PRO A 27 -4.48 -7.04 -6.48
C PRO A 27 -5.70 -6.28 -7.00
N GLY A 28 -6.85 -6.45 -6.35
CA GLY A 28 -8.07 -5.74 -6.73
C GLY A 28 -7.86 -4.22 -6.71
N LYS A 29 -8.68 -3.47 -7.46
CA LYS A 29 -8.56 -2.00 -7.59
C LYS A 29 -8.44 -1.28 -6.24
N GLN A 30 -9.16 -1.75 -5.22
CA GLN A 30 -9.10 -1.17 -3.87
C GLN A 30 -7.74 -1.39 -3.21
N GLN A 31 -7.18 -2.60 -3.32
CA GLN A 31 -5.87 -2.93 -2.76
C GLN A 31 -4.74 -2.23 -3.53
N GLN A 32 -4.85 -2.08 -4.84
CA GLN A 32 -3.93 -1.25 -5.64
C GLN A 32 -3.90 0.20 -5.14
N LYS A 33 -5.06 0.80 -4.85
CA LYS A 33 -5.12 2.15 -4.26
C LYS A 33 -4.42 2.22 -2.91
N THR A 34 -4.64 1.25 -2.02
CA THR A 34 -3.97 1.20 -0.72
C THR A 34 -2.46 1.09 -0.88
N LEU A 35 -1.97 0.19 -1.75
CA LEU A 35 -0.55 0.03 -2.02
C LEU A 35 0.09 1.30 -2.60
N GLN A 36 -0.63 2.00 -3.49
CA GLN A 36 -0.14 3.26 -4.05
C GLN A 36 -0.11 4.36 -2.98
N PHE A 37 -1.13 4.44 -2.11
CA PHE A 37 -1.15 5.37 -0.99
C PHE A 37 0.01 5.12 -0.02
N GLN A 38 0.27 3.86 0.33
CA GLN A 38 1.38 3.44 1.17
C GLN A 38 2.74 3.88 0.63
N LYS A 39 2.96 3.70 -0.68
CA LYS A 39 4.19 4.14 -1.35
C LYS A 39 4.37 5.67 -1.29
N LEU A 40 3.27 6.41 -1.35
CA LEU A 40 3.29 7.88 -1.36
C LEU A 40 3.27 8.49 0.05
N TYR A 41 3.02 7.69 1.08
CA TYR A 41 2.83 8.14 2.46
C TYR A 41 3.96 9.06 2.98
N PRO A 42 5.27 8.75 2.78
CA PRO A 42 6.33 9.65 3.23
C PRO A 42 6.28 11.05 2.60
N ALA A 43 5.89 11.14 1.32
CA ALA A 43 5.72 12.41 0.63
C ALA A 43 4.47 13.16 1.11
N ILE A 44 3.39 12.43 1.43
CA ILE A 44 2.16 12.98 2.01
C ILE A 44 2.45 13.59 3.39
N GLU A 45 3.09 12.86 4.30
CA GLU A 45 3.46 13.37 5.62
C GLU A 45 4.36 14.59 5.52
N ARG A 46 5.32 14.58 4.58
CA ARG A 46 6.19 15.75 4.33
C ARG A 46 5.41 16.96 3.84
N ALA A 47 4.40 16.78 3.01
CA ALA A 47 3.53 17.88 2.57
C ALA A 47 2.68 18.41 3.74
N LEU A 48 2.14 17.52 4.57
CA LEU A 48 1.38 17.90 5.77
C LEU A 48 2.23 18.64 6.79
N ALA A 49 3.49 18.24 7.00
CA ALA A 49 4.43 18.92 7.90
C ALA A 49 4.83 20.32 7.41
N ARG A 50 4.73 20.59 6.10
CA ARG A 50 4.87 21.94 5.51
C ARG A 50 3.53 22.69 5.45
N GLU A 51 2.53 22.21 6.17
CA GLU A 51 1.20 22.82 6.26
C GLU A 51 0.47 22.93 4.91
N VAL A 52 0.81 22.06 3.93
CA VAL A 52 0.11 22.00 2.65
C VAL A 52 -1.34 21.55 2.90
N PRO A 53 -2.36 22.27 2.37
CA PRO A 53 -3.75 21.89 2.57
C PRO A 53 -4.05 20.49 2.04
N GLN A 54 -4.78 19.67 2.81
CA GLN A 54 -5.18 18.31 2.41
C GLN A 54 -5.85 18.28 1.03
N LYS A 55 -6.66 19.29 0.72
CA LYS A 55 -7.31 19.43 -0.60
C LYS A 55 -6.30 19.52 -1.74
N ALA A 56 -5.23 20.29 -1.58
CA ALA A 56 -4.17 20.41 -2.58
C ALA A 56 -3.42 19.08 -2.76
N ILE A 57 -3.15 18.38 -1.65
CA ILE A 57 -2.53 17.04 -1.69
C ILE A 57 -3.44 16.06 -2.45
N ILE A 58 -4.74 16.02 -2.13
CA ILE A 58 -5.71 15.15 -2.81
C ILE A 58 -5.75 15.44 -4.31
N THR A 59 -5.81 16.71 -4.71
CA THR A 59 -5.79 17.08 -6.13
C THR A 59 -4.51 16.61 -6.83
N GLU A 60 -3.36 16.65 -6.15
CA GLU A 60 -2.11 16.14 -6.72
C GLU A 60 -2.11 14.59 -6.84
N LEU A 61 -2.66 13.89 -5.85
CA LEU A 61 -2.85 12.44 -5.90
C LEU A 61 -3.79 12.02 -7.04
N GLU A 62 -4.85 12.79 -7.29
CA GLU A 62 -5.79 12.56 -8.40
C GLU A 62 -5.11 12.67 -9.77
N LYS A 63 -4.19 13.63 -9.96
CA LYS A 63 -3.41 13.74 -11.21
C LYS A 63 -2.53 12.52 -11.47
N MET A 64 -2.12 11.82 -10.41
CA MET A 64 -1.35 10.58 -10.47
C MET A 64 -2.23 9.32 -10.55
N GLY A 65 -3.54 9.49 -10.77
CA GLY A 65 -4.51 8.40 -10.92
C GLY A 65 -5.09 7.86 -9.61
N LEU A 66 -4.73 8.45 -8.46
CA LEU A 66 -5.24 8.04 -7.15
C LEU A 66 -6.44 8.91 -6.74
N HIS A 67 -7.62 8.52 -7.22
CA HIS A 67 -8.87 9.21 -6.91
C HIS A 67 -9.37 8.91 -5.50
N LEU A 68 -9.35 9.92 -4.63
CA LEU A 68 -9.76 9.85 -3.24
C LEU A 68 -10.72 10.98 -2.90
N SER A 69 -11.83 10.65 -2.24
CA SER A 69 -12.60 11.66 -1.53
C SER A 69 -11.81 12.16 -0.32
N VAL A 70 -12.20 13.31 0.26
CA VAL A 70 -11.57 13.81 1.50
C VAL A 70 -11.68 12.80 2.63
N GLY A 71 -12.85 12.16 2.77
CA GLY A 71 -13.05 11.10 3.76
C GLY A 71 -12.16 9.89 3.50
N GLY A 72 -12.03 9.48 2.24
CA GLY A 72 -11.14 8.38 1.85
C GLY A 72 -9.67 8.68 2.12
N PHE A 73 -9.21 9.89 1.81
CA PHE A 73 -7.85 10.33 2.14
C PHE A 73 -7.58 10.29 3.64
N ARG A 74 -8.49 10.82 4.47
CA ARG A 74 -8.33 10.82 5.92
C ARG A 74 -8.32 9.41 6.50
N SER A 75 -9.21 8.53 6.02
CA SER A 75 -9.27 7.14 6.46
C SER A 75 -7.99 6.38 6.11
N LEU A 76 -7.47 6.52 4.89
CA LEU A 76 -6.20 5.88 4.51
C LEU A 76 -5.00 6.44 5.29
N LEU A 77 -4.98 7.75 5.55
CA LEU A 77 -3.94 8.40 6.34
C LEU A 77 -3.92 7.89 7.79
N GLU A 78 -5.10 7.77 8.41
CA GLU A 78 -5.24 7.25 9.78
C GLU A 78 -4.83 5.78 9.88
N VAL A 79 -5.28 4.94 8.95
CA VAL A 79 -4.91 3.53 8.89
C VAL A 79 -3.39 3.36 8.74
N GLU A 80 -2.77 4.12 7.84
CA GLU A 80 -1.33 4.02 7.60
C GLU A 80 -0.51 4.54 8.78
N ARG A 81 -0.94 5.64 9.42
CA ARG A 81 -0.33 6.14 10.67
C ARG A 81 -0.36 5.07 11.75
N LYS A 82 -1.53 4.47 11.97
CA LYS A 82 -1.71 3.43 12.99
C LYS A 82 -0.80 2.22 12.73
N LEU A 83 -0.78 1.72 11.49
CA LEU A 83 0.07 0.60 11.09
C LEU A 83 1.55 0.86 11.38
N ARG A 84 2.03 2.08 11.11
CA ARG A 84 3.42 2.45 11.33
C ARG A 84 3.75 2.65 12.81
N THR A 85 2.84 3.25 13.58
CA THR A 85 2.96 3.31 15.04
C THR A 85 3.05 1.91 15.65
N GLU A 86 2.16 0.99 15.25
CA GLU A 86 2.16 -0.40 15.72
C GLU A 86 3.43 -1.16 15.31
N SER A 87 4.02 -0.83 14.15
CA SER A 87 5.25 -1.45 13.65
C SER A 87 6.53 -0.80 14.20
N GLY A 88 6.43 0.32 14.92
CA GLY A 88 7.56 1.15 15.33
C GLY A 88 8.28 1.85 14.17
N ASP A 89 7.68 1.91 12.99
CA ASP A 89 8.25 2.52 11.79
C ASP A 89 8.12 4.04 11.83
N ARG A 90 9.24 4.74 11.84
CA ARG A 90 9.29 6.21 11.94
C ARG A 90 9.55 6.82 10.57
N VAL A 91 8.66 7.70 10.14
CA VAL A 91 8.85 8.46 8.90
C VAL A 91 9.62 9.73 9.21
N CYS A 92 10.88 9.77 8.77
CA CYS A 92 11.75 10.94 8.89
C CYS A 92 11.73 11.74 7.59
N CYS A 93 11.87 13.06 7.71
CA CYS A 93 12.12 13.92 6.57
C CYS A 93 13.56 13.77 6.09
N GLU A 94 13.77 13.39 4.83
CA GLU A 94 15.11 13.27 4.23
C GLU A 94 15.85 14.61 4.11
N HIS A 95 15.14 15.73 4.20
CA HIS A 95 15.74 17.07 4.05
C HIS A 95 16.20 17.68 5.38
N CYS A 96 15.44 17.46 6.45
CA CYS A 96 15.71 18.08 7.76
C CYS A 96 15.88 17.07 8.90
N GLY A 97 15.73 15.78 8.64
CA GLY A 97 15.83 14.72 9.65
C GLY A 97 14.68 14.68 10.66
N SER A 98 13.76 15.64 10.62
CA SER A 98 12.65 15.72 11.56
C SER A 98 11.73 14.51 11.46
N ASN A 99 11.26 14.02 12.62
CA ASN A 99 10.19 13.03 12.68
C ASN A 99 8.89 13.67 12.16
N LEU A 100 8.31 13.09 11.12
CA LEU A 100 7.09 13.59 10.47
C LEU A 100 5.81 13.01 11.09
N THR A 101 5.92 11.97 11.91
CA THR A 101 4.77 11.53 12.71
C THR A 101 4.48 12.54 13.81
N ARG A 102 3.24 13.03 13.87
CA ARG A 102 2.77 13.82 15.02
C ARG A 102 2.77 12.90 16.23
N GLU A 103 3.82 13.00 17.03
CA GLU A 103 3.89 12.42 18.37
C GLU A 103 2.74 13.02 19.17
N GLY A 104 1.73 12.19 19.43
CA GLY A 104 0.63 12.46 20.33
C GLY A 104 0.54 11.28 21.29
N ASP A 105 1.10 11.50 22.48
CA ASP A 105 0.80 10.79 23.74
C ASP A 105 1.39 9.38 23.91
N ASP A 106 2.72 9.32 24.03
CA ASP A 106 3.41 8.36 24.90
C ASP A 106 3.68 9.05 26.25
N ASP A 107 2.64 9.23 27.06
CA ASP A 107 2.81 9.52 28.49
C ASP A 107 1.66 8.87 29.26
N ASN A 108 1.87 7.61 29.68
CA ASN A 108 1.51 7.06 31.00
C ASN A 108 1.46 5.53 30.95
N ALA A 109 2.62 4.90 31.11
CA ALA A 109 2.74 3.58 31.71
C ALA A 109 3.77 3.68 32.85
N SER A 110 3.28 4.02 34.04
CA SER A 110 3.98 3.82 35.32
C SER A 110 3.06 3.06 36.28
#